data_AF-A0A250IR86-F1
#
_entry.id   AF-A0A250IR86-F1
#
_cell.length_a   1.000
_cell.length_b   1.000
_cell.length_c   1.000
_cell.angle_alpha   90.00
_cell.angle_beta   90.00
_cell.angle_gamma   90.00
#
_symmetry.space_group_name_H-M   'P 1'
#
loop_
_entity.id
_entity.type
_entity.pdbx_description
1 polymer ?
#
loop_
_entity_poly.entity_id
_entity_poly.type
_entity_poly.pdbx_seq_one_letter_code
_entity_poly.pdbx_strand_id
1 'polypeptide(L)'
;MDSAVPAPAVFTLQYALPDAGMEPIPFVGEEEGRPLIEPTSTLELRGSQSIHNYRVRIFDEADRALSSDDAAEESSTGLVYRISLPTPLKAGHRYVLVIDAQSGTSMTDAQGRELADIRLAFQVSGEKEKPPPPAKKQKQRRR
;
A
#
# COMPACT_ATOMS: atom_id res chain seq x y z
N MET A 1 3.85 -39.85 11.20
CA MET A 1 4.07 -38.90 10.10
C MET A 1 3.64 -37.53 10.59
N ASP A 2 4.57 -36.60 10.76
CA ASP A 2 4.25 -35.20 11.08
C ASP A 2 3.67 -34.56 9.82
N SER A 3 2.34 -34.48 9.74
CA SER A 3 1.68 -33.69 8.71
C SER A 3 1.86 -32.22 9.08
N ALA A 4 3.01 -31.65 8.71
CA ALA A 4 3.24 -30.22 8.82
C ALA A 4 2.15 -29.51 8.01
N VAL A 5 1.19 -28.90 8.71
CA VAL A 5 0.18 -28.05 8.07
C VAL A 5 0.95 -26.93 7.36
N PRO A 6 0.78 -26.76 6.04
CA PRO A 6 1.50 -25.72 5.32
C PRO A 6 1.12 -24.36 5.90
N ALA A 7 2.14 -23.54 6.19
CA ALA A 7 1.95 -22.22 6.78
C ALA A 7 0.99 -21.35 5.93
N PRO A 8 0.25 -20.41 6.54
CA PRO A 8 -0.54 -19.44 5.79
C PRO A 8 0.36 -18.50 4.98
N ALA A 9 -0.21 -17.85 3.96
CA ALA A 9 0.48 -16.80 3.23
C ALA A 9 0.91 -15.68 4.17
N VAL A 10 2.19 -15.32 4.15
CA VAL A 10 2.73 -14.16 4.86
C VAL A 10 3.08 -13.09 3.84
N PHE A 11 2.73 -11.85 4.15
CA PHE A 11 3.02 -10.70 3.30
C PHE A 11 3.94 -9.72 4.00
N THR A 12 4.83 -9.11 3.23
CA THR A 12 5.71 -8.02 3.66
C THR A 12 5.55 -6.88 2.66
N LEU A 13 5.26 -5.69 3.15
CA LEU A 13 5.20 -4.47 2.36
C LEU A 13 6.51 -3.72 2.57
N GLN A 14 7.10 -3.23 1.49
CA GLN A 14 8.36 -2.50 1.49
C GLN A 14 8.21 -1.21 0.71
N TYR A 15 9.00 -0.20 1.05
CA TYR A 15 9.06 1.07 0.33
C TYR A 15 10.48 1.35 -0.15
N ALA A 16 10.58 2.01 -1.31
CA ALA A 16 11.86 2.42 -1.87
C ALA A 16 12.41 3.63 -1.12
N LEU A 17 13.67 3.52 -0.70
CA LEU A 17 14.47 4.58 -0.10
C LEU A 17 15.18 5.44 -1.16
N PRO A 18 15.62 6.67 -0.82
CA PRO A 18 16.35 7.54 -1.75
C PRO A 18 17.68 6.97 -2.27
N ASP A 19 18.28 6.02 -1.56
CA ASP A 19 19.54 5.34 -1.92
C ASP A 19 19.32 4.08 -2.78
N ALA A 20 18.10 3.91 -3.32
CA ALA A 20 17.63 2.73 -4.04
C ALA A 20 17.53 1.44 -3.19
N GLY A 21 17.65 1.55 -1.86
CA GLY A 21 17.32 0.48 -0.93
C GLY A 21 15.81 0.24 -0.80
N MET A 22 15.43 -0.86 -0.17
CA MET A 22 14.05 -1.19 0.19
C MET A 22 13.96 -1.42 1.69
N GLU A 23 13.02 -0.76 2.36
CA GLU A 23 12.80 -0.92 3.80
C GLU A 23 11.40 -1.52 4.07
N PRO A 24 11.29 -2.54 4.94
CA PRO A 24 10.00 -3.11 5.28
C PRO A 24 9.15 -2.17 6.15
N ILE A 25 7.87 -2.07 5.80
CA ILE A 25 6.84 -1.45 6.62
C ILE A 25 6.33 -2.52 7.60
N PRO A 26 6.52 -2.36 8.93
CA PRO A 26 6.08 -3.36 9.89
C PRO A 26 4.55 -3.46 9.89
N PHE A 27 4.07 -4.70 9.92
CA PHE A 27 2.64 -5.01 10.04
C PHE A 27 2.25 -4.87 11.51
N VAL A 28 2.06 -3.63 11.93
CA VAL A 28 1.48 -3.32 13.23
C VAL A 28 -0.04 -3.29 13.08
N GLY A 29 -0.76 -3.96 13.98
CA GLY A 29 -2.21 -3.82 14.06
C GLY A 29 -2.60 -2.36 14.28
N GLU A 30 -3.83 -1.97 13.94
CA GLU A 30 -4.28 -0.58 14.07
C GLU A 30 -4.09 0.02 15.48
N GLU A 31 -4.03 -0.83 16.52
CA GLU A 31 -3.76 -0.46 17.92
C GLU A 31 -2.28 -0.18 18.25
N GLU A 32 -1.31 -0.81 17.57
CA GLU A 32 0.10 -0.83 18.02
C GLU A 32 0.94 0.34 17.47
N GLY A 33 0.31 1.20 16.67
CA GLY A 33 0.92 2.37 16.07
C GLY A 33 0.74 2.39 14.55
N ARG A 34 1.09 3.52 13.93
CA ARG A 34 1.09 3.65 12.48
C ARG A 34 2.54 3.72 12.04
N PRO A 35 3.01 2.79 11.20
CA PRO A 35 4.37 2.83 10.72
C PRO A 35 4.57 4.11 9.92
N LEU A 36 5.66 4.82 10.23
CA LEU A 36 6.03 6.05 9.56
C LEU A 36 7.07 5.71 8.50
N ILE A 37 6.81 6.08 7.24
CA ILE A 37 7.71 5.84 6.12
C ILE A 37 8.16 7.14 5.47
N GLU A 38 9.25 7.12 4.72
CA GLU A 38 9.66 8.28 3.92
C GLU A 38 8.76 8.49 2.69
N PRO A 39 8.67 9.72 2.15
CA PRO A 39 8.02 9.96 0.87
C PRO A 39 8.64 9.10 -0.23
N THR A 40 7.81 8.29 -0.88
CA THR A 40 8.24 7.41 -1.98
C THR A 40 7.22 7.37 -3.09
N SER A 41 7.67 7.02 -4.29
CA SER A 41 6.80 6.68 -5.42
C SER A 41 6.70 5.18 -5.67
N THR A 42 7.46 4.36 -4.94
CA THR A 42 7.56 2.93 -5.22
C THR A 42 7.33 2.12 -3.96
N LEU A 43 6.39 1.19 -4.05
CA LEU A 43 6.11 0.20 -3.01
C LEU A 43 6.25 -1.21 -3.60
N GLU A 44 6.67 -2.16 -2.78
CA GLU A 44 6.79 -3.56 -3.16
C GLU A 44 6.13 -4.43 -2.11
N LEU A 45 5.17 -5.23 -2.55
CA LEU A 45 4.52 -6.24 -1.73
C LEU A 45 5.13 -7.61 -2.07
N ARG A 46 5.65 -8.28 -1.06
CA ARG A 46 6.19 -9.64 -1.16
C ARG A 46 5.28 -10.61 -0.42
N GLY A 47 4.86 -11.67 -1.09
CA GLY A 47 4.14 -12.80 -0.49
C GLY A 47 5.05 -14.03 -0.41
N SER A 48 4.95 -14.80 0.69
CA SER A 48 5.67 -16.08 0.87
C SER A 48 5.22 -17.20 -0.07
N GLN A 49 4.12 -16.98 -0.78
CA GLN A 49 3.51 -17.90 -1.73
C GLN A 49 2.71 -17.09 -2.76
N SER A 50 2.46 -17.67 -3.94
CA SER A 50 1.60 -17.06 -4.95
C SER A 50 0.15 -16.98 -4.44
N ILE A 51 -0.56 -15.95 -4.91
CA ILE A 51 -1.99 -15.76 -4.65
C ILE A 51 -2.71 -15.49 -5.95
N HIS A 52 -3.98 -15.84 -5.99
CA HIS A 52 -4.83 -15.70 -7.17
C HIS A 52 -6.07 -14.88 -6.83
N ASN A 53 -6.70 -14.33 -7.87
CA ASN A 53 -7.90 -13.52 -7.76
C ASN A 53 -7.74 -12.34 -6.79
N TYR A 54 -6.61 -11.64 -6.86
CA TYR A 54 -6.29 -10.53 -5.97
C TYR A 54 -6.19 -9.23 -6.76
N ARG A 55 -6.50 -8.12 -6.09
CA ARG A 55 -6.20 -6.77 -6.55
C ARG A 55 -5.52 -6.01 -5.43
N VAL A 56 -4.52 -5.22 -5.78
CA VAL A 56 -3.88 -4.29 -4.86
C VAL A 56 -4.38 -2.87 -5.15
N ARG A 57 -4.71 -2.12 -4.10
CA ARG A 57 -5.13 -0.71 -4.19
C ARG A 57 -4.51 0.09 -3.07
N ILE A 58 -4.22 1.36 -3.34
CA ILE A 58 -3.82 2.32 -2.32
C ILE A 58 -4.90 3.38 -2.20
N PHE A 59 -5.30 3.67 -0.97
CA PHE A 59 -6.26 4.71 -0.64
C PHE A 59 -5.58 5.82 0.15
N ASP A 60 -5.97 7.07 -0.11
CA ASP A 60 -5.58 8.21 0.71
C ASP A 60 -6.45 8.36 1.97
N GLU A 61 -6.17 9.36 2.81
CA GLU A 61 -6.92 9.64 4.04
C GLU A 61 -8.41 9.99 3.83
N ALA A 62 -8.82 10.26 2.58
CA ALA A 62 -10.19 10.55 2.19
C ALA A 62 -10.84 9.35 1.48
N ASP A 63 -10.27 8.16 1.62
CA ASP A 63 -10.69 6.90 1.00
C ASP A 63 -10.74 6.96 -0.54
N ARG A 64 -9.91 7.81 -1.16
CA ARG A 64 -9.79 7.88 -2.62
C ARG A 64 -8.68 6.96 -3.09
N ALA A 65 -9.00 6.09 -4.05
CA ALA A 65 -8.02 5.23 -4.68
C ALA A 65 -7.00 6.06 -5.47
N LEU A 66 -5.71 5.83 -5.21
CA LEU A 66 -4.61 6.38 -5.99
C LEU A 66 -4.44 5.60 -7.28
N SER A 67 -4.06 6.31 -8.35
CA SER A 67 -3.61 5.67 -9.58
C SER A 67 -2.17 5.21 -9.42
N SER A 68 -1.91 3.97 -9.79
CA SER A 68 -0.59 3.35 -9.82
C SER A 68 -0.42 2.55 -11.10
N ASP A 69 0.83 2.38 -11.53
CA ASP A 69 1.25 1.43 -12.53
C ASP A 69 1.85 0.22 -11.83
N ASP A 70 1.20 -0.92 -12.00
CA ASP A 70 1.42 -2.09 -11.18
C ASP A 70 2.00 -3.23 -12.02
N ALA A 71 3.01 -3.92 -11.47
CA ALA A 71 3.61 -5.09 -12.08
C ALA A 71 3.64 -6.25 -11.09
N ALA A 72 3.10 -7.39 -11.49
CA ALA A 72 3.13 -8.62 -10.71
C ALA A 72 4.11 -9.62 -11.31
N GLU A 73 5.03 -10.10 -10.48
CA GLU A 73 5.94 -11.19 -10.79
C GLU A 73 5.62 -12.36 -9.86
N GLU A 74 4.95 -13.37 -10.41
CA GLU A 74 4.64 -14.61 -9.72
C GLU A 74 5.71 -15.65 -10.01
N SER A 75 6.19 -16.32 -8.96
CA SER A 75 7.20 -17.36 -9.06
C SER A 75 6.87 -18.52 -8.13
N SER A 76 7.58 -19.65 -8.29
CA SER A 76 7.45 -20.78 -7.38
C SER A 76 7.86 -20.46 -5.93
N THR A 77 8.57 -19.35 -5.72
CA THR A 77 9.01 -18.89 -4.39
C THR A 77 8.11 -17.82 -3.78
N GLY A 78 7.08 -17.34 -4.50
CA GLY A 78 6.14 -16.36 -3.97
C GLY A 78 5.63 -15.34 -4.99
N LEU A 79 5.00 -14.30 -4.47
CA LEU A 79 4.53 -13.13 -5.22
C LEU A 79 5.47 -11.95 -4.94
N VAL A 80 5.88 -11.25 -5.99
CA VAL A 80 6.44 -9.89 -5.90
C VAL A 80 5.52 -8.97 -6.69
N TYR A 81 4.86 -8.03 -6.01
CA TYR A 81 3.97 -7.06 -6.63
C TYR A 81 4.54 -5.66 -6.44
N ARG A 82 4.90 -5.01 -7.53
CA ARG A 82 5.50 -3.69 -7.54
C ARG A 82 4.46 -2.64 -7.91
N ILE A 83 4.39 -1.59 -7.10
CA ILE A 83 3.46 -0.48 -7.26
C ILE A 83 4.28 0.77 -7.56
N SER A 84 4.07 1.35 -8.75
CA SER A 84 4.72 2.59 -9.17
C SER A 84 3.71 3.72 -9.22
N LEU A 85 3.87 4.72 -8.36
CA LEU A 85 2.99 5.88 -8.28
C LEU A 85 3.52 6.98 -9.22
N PRO A 86 2.64 7.67 -9.98
CA PRO A 86 3.04 8.74 -10.88
C PRO A 86 3.59 9.97 -10.12
N THR A 87 3.20 10.12 -8.85
CA THR A 87 3.71 11.15 -7.95
C THR A 87 4.05 10.52 -6.60
N PRO A 88 5.11 10.99 -5.91
CA PRO A 88 5.41 10.51 -4.57
C PRO A 88 4.24 10.69 -3.61
N LEU A 89 4.13 9.80 -2.64
CA LEU A 89 3.17 9.93 -1.56
C LEU A 89 3.42 11.23 -0.78
N LYS A 90 2.36 11.99 -0.52
CA LYS A 90 2.44 13.29 0.14
C LYS A 90 2.85 13.15 1.61
N ALA A 91 3.82 13.95 2.02
CA ALA A 91 4.32 14.04 3.40
C ALA A 91 3.21 14.41 4.40
N GLY A 92 3.22 13.80 5.59
CA GLY A 92 2.24 14.06 6.64
C GLY A 92 0.83 13.53 6.35
N HIS A 93 0.64 12.74 5.28
CA HIS A 93 -0.62 12.10 4.95
C HIS A 93 -0.63 10.61 5.32
N ARG A 94 -1.83 10.08 5.56
CA ARG A 94 -2.10 8.66 5.79
C ARG A 94 -2.51 8.00 4.47
N TYR A 95 -2.07 6.76 4.31
CA TYR A 95 -2.51 5.88 3.24
C TYR A 95 -2.87 4.50 3.78
N VAL A 96 -3.69 3.78 3.02
CA VAL A 96 -4.04 2.39 3.29
C VAL A 96 -3.81 1.59 2.02
N LEU A 97 -2.92 0.59 2.09
CA LEU A 97 -2.81 -0.44 1.07
C LEU A 97 -3.82 -1.54 1.38
N VAL A 98 -4.63 -1.89 0.39
CA VAL A 98 -5.64 -2.94 0.48
C VAL A 98 -5.33 -4.00 -0.55
N ILE A 99 -5.36 -5.26 -0.11
CA ILE A 99 -5.29 -6.45 -0.97
C ILE A 99 -6.63 -7.15 -0.78
N ASP A 100 -7.45 -7.17 -1.84
CA ASP A 100 -8.80 -7.74 -1.82
C ASP A 100 -9.07 -8.61 -3.04
N ALA A 101 -10.16 -9.38 -2.99
CA ALA A 101 -10.56 -10.21 -4.09
C ALA A 101 -10.85 -9.37 -5.36
N GLN A 102 -10.20 -9.70 -6.48
CA GLN A 102 -10.46 -9.01 -7.76
C GLN A 102 -11.88 -9.30 -8.27
N SER A 103 -12.36 -10.53 -8.06
CA SER A 103 -13.69 -10.98 -8.42
C SER A 103 -14.27 -11.91 -7.33
N GLY A 104 -15.58 -12.00 -7.21
CA GLY A 104 -16.20 -12.86 -6.19
C GLY A 104 -15.99 -12.34 -4.76
N THR A 105 -15.84 -13.26 -3.80
CA THR A 105 -15.86 -12.96 -2.35
C THR A 105 -14.53 -13.12 -1.63
N SER A 106 -13.59 -13.90 -2.16
CA SER A 106 -12.33 -14.25 -1.46
C SER A 106 -11.15 -14.34 -2.42
N MET A 107 -9.97 -13.98 -1.93
CA MET A 107 -8.69 -14.32 -2.57
C MET A 107 -8.36 -15.78 -2.27
N THR A 108 -7.51 -16.40 -3.09
CA THR A 108 -7.05 -17.77 -2.83
C THR A 108 -5.54 -17.88 -2.92
N ASP A 109 -4.94 -18.75 -2.13
CA ASP A 109 -3.53 -19.09 -2.30
C ASP A 109 -3.26 -20.14 -3.37
N ALA A 110 -1.99 -20.47 -3.58
CA ALA A 110 -1.53 -21.51 -4.49
C ALA A 110 -2.10 -22.92 -4.20
N GLN A 111 -2.64 -23.16 -2.99
CA GLN A 111 -3.29 -24.42 -2.61
C GLN A 111 -4.82 -24.33 -2.68
N GLY A 112 -5.38 -23.20 -3.13
CA GLY A 112 -6.81 -22.94 -3.22
C GLY A 112 -7.47 -22.62 -1.88
N ARG A 113 -6.70 -22.31 -0.82
CA ARG A 113 -7.25 -21.89 0.47
C ARG A 113 -7.68 -20.43 0.39
N GLU A 114 -8.82 -20.12 0.97
CA GLU A 114 -9.31 -18.74 1.03
C GLU A 114 -8.42 -17.86 1.92
N LEU A 115 -8.15 -16.66 1.44
CA LEU A 115 -7.43 -15.60 2.15
C LEU A 115 -8.37 -14.42 2.39
N ALA A 116 -8.36 -13.93 3.62
CA ALA A 116 -9.09 -12.71 3.98
C ALA A 116 -8.43 -11.47 3.39
N ASP A 117 -9.23 -10.42 3.17
CA ASP A 117 -8.73 -9.10 2.75
C ASP A 117 -7.68 -8.56 3.72
N ILE A 118 -6.62 -7.99 3.17
CA ILE A 118 -5.51 -7.43 3.94
C ILE A 118 -5.56 -5.92 3.83
N ARG A 119 -5.41 -5.23 4.96
CA ARG A 119 -5.39 -3.77 5.04
C ARG A 119 -4.18 -3.31 5.84
N LEU A 120 -3.35 -2.49 5.22
CA LEU A 120 -2.09 -2.01 5.79
C LEU A 120 -2.13 -0.49 5.80
N ALA A 121 -2.35 0.08 6.98
CA ALA A 121 -2.32 1.52 7.16
C ALA A 121 -0.91 1.98 7.50
N PHE A 122 -0.44 3.04 6.85
CA PHE A 122 0.84 3.67 7.14
C PHE A 122 0.76 5.18 6.96
N GLN A 123 1.73 5.90 7.52
CA GLN A 123 1.82 7.36 7.43
C GLN A 123 3.14 7.76 6.78
N VAL A 124 3.10 8.80 5.96
CA VAL A 124 4.31 9.36 5.36
C VAL A 124 4.87 10.43 6.29
N SER A 125 6.17 10.37 6.54
CA SER A 125 6.93 11.33 7.34
C SER A 125 6.96 12.71 6.69
N GLY A 126 7.26 13.73 7.50
CA GLY A 126 7.30 15.13 7.08
C GLY A 126 6.05 15.92 7.43
N GLU A 127 6.13 17.24 7.24
CA GLU A 127 5.05 18.16 7.55
C GLU A 127 3.95 18.06 6.48
N LYS A 128 2.69 18.01 6.94
CA LYS A 128 1.54 18.10 6.04
C LYS A 128 1.56 19.47 5.38
N GLU A 129 1.72 19.49 4.05
CA GLU A 129 1.81 20.72 3.29
C GLU A 129 0.57 21.59 3.55
N LYS A 130 0.76 22.79 4.09
CA LYS A 130 -0.36 23.71 4.34
C LYS A 130 -0.97 24.10 3.01
N PRO A 131 -2.30 23.99 2.83
CA PRO A 131 -2.92 24.44 1.60
C PRO A 131 -2.56 25.90 1.34
N PRO A 132 -2.28 26.29 0.08
CA PRO A 132 -1.98 27.67 -0.22
C PRO A 132 -3.14 28.55 0.26
N PRO A 133 -2.86 29.71 0.88
CA PRO A 133 -3.91 30.57 1.41
C PRO A 133 -4.87 30.96 0.27
N PRO A 134 -6.19 31.02 0.53
CA PRO A 134 -7.17 31.35 -0.50
C PRO A 134 -6.82 32.71 -1.12
N ALA A 135 -6.76 32.77 -2.46
CA ALA A 135 -6.44 34.00 -3.18
C ALA A 135 -7.41 35.11 -2.76
N LYS A 136 -6.87 36.21 -2.20
CA LYS A 136 -7.66 37.37 -1.78
C LYS A 136 -8.37 37.95 -3.01
N LYS A 137 -9.70 37.78 -3.11
CA LYS A 137 -10.53 38.45 -4.12
C LYS A 137 -10.36 39.96 -3.97
N GLN A 138 -9.64 40.60 -4.90
CA GLN A 138 -9.53 42.06 -4.95
C GLN A 138 -10.92 42.64 -5.22
N LYS A 139 -11.49 43.32 -4.22
CA LYS A 139 -12.70 44.13 -4.40
C LYS A 139 -12.35 45.28 -5.35
N GLN A 140 -12.83 45.17 -6.59
CA GLN A 140 -12.79 46.22 -7.59
C GLN A 140 -13.59 47.43 -7.07
N ARG A 141 -12.91 48.49 -6.62
CA ARG A 141 -13.54 49.79 -6.35
C ARG A 141 -13.99 50.36 -7.69
N ARG A 142 -15.30 50.36 -7.96
CA ARG A 142 -15.89 51.19 -9.01
C ARG A 142 -15.91 52.65 -8.51
N ARG A 143 -15.30 53.51 -9.33
CA ARG A 143 -15.38 54.98 -9.28
C ARG A 143 -16.80 55.44 -9.59
#